data_AF-A0A847WJ43-F1
#
_entry.id   AF-A0A847WJ43-F1
#
_cell.length_a   1.000
_cell.length_b   1.000
_cell.length_c   1.000
_cell.angle_alpha   90.00
_cell.angle_beta   90.00
_cell.angle_gamma   90.00
#
_symmetry.space_group_name_H-M   'P 1'
#
loop_
_entity.id
_entity.type
_entity.pdbx_description
1 polymer ?
#
loop_
_entity_poly.entity_id
_entity_poly.type
_entity_poly.pdbx_seq_one_letter_code
_entity_poly.pdbx_strand_id
1 'polypeptide(L)'
;MFKGFQWKKEDNGFIYCGCNGETRRINFNGLKLNVRPYAMGWTPEVLPSLQESWLEICLLFESDQIVLNYQDRVIKQEAQNVILNLMSIFSCTFFETGIFFTDEIMDGIPWECLMGERVDLWAFDAEIVREDMEDIYSPMNCDFLKIKKDNKTYIFNKNTMNVWDKLICL
;
A
#
# COMPACT_ATOMS: atom_id res chain seq x y z
N MET A 1 -20.73 -6.53 -8.27
CA MET A 1 -20.09 -5.96 -9.48
C MET A 1 -19.99 -4.46 -9.32
N PHE A 2 -18.78 -3.92 -9.16
CA PHE A 2 -18.52 -2.49 -9.04
C PHE A 2 -18.97 -1.79 -10.35
N LYS A 3 -20.05 -1.02 -10.29
CA LYS A 3 -20.58 -0.28 -11.45
C LYS A 3 -19.66 0.90 -11.75
N GLY A 4 -19.26 1.07 -13.01
CA GLY A 4 -18.42 2.21 -13.46
C GLY A 4 -16.98 1.85 -13.85
N PHE A 5 -16.52 0.63 -13.56
CA PHE A 5 -15.20 0.15 -13.98
C PHE A 5 -15.27 -0.50 -15.37
N GLN A 6 -14.50 0.02 -16.32
CA GLN A 6 -14.25 -0.62 -17.61
C GLN A 6 -13.03 -1.53 -17.50
N TRP A 7 -13.28 -2.82 -17.28
CA TRP A 7 -12.24 -3.83 -17.15
C TRP A 7 -11.61 -4.15 -18.51
N LYS A 8 -10.29 -4.16 -18.57
CA LYS A 8 -9.48 -4.63 -19.68
C LYS A 8 -8.78 -5.91 -19.24
N LYS A 9 -8.92 -6.97 -20.04
CA LYS A 9 -8.16 -8.20 -19.89
C LYS A 9 -7.01 -8.15 -20.90
N GLU A 10 -5.77 -8.29 -20.43
CA GLU A 10 -4.60 -8.46 -21.28
C GLU A 10 -4.39 -9.93 -21.66
N ASP A 11 -3.54 -10.17 -22.66
CA ASP A 11 -3.27 -11.51 -23.19
C ASP A 11 -2.65 -12.46 -22.15
N ASN A 12 -1.99 -11.91 -21.13
CA ASN A 12 -1.42 -12.65 -19.99
C ASN A 12 -2.45 -12.98 -18.89
N GLY A 13 -3.74 -12.68 -19.10
CA GLY A 13 -4.80 -12.94 -18.12
C GLY A 13 -5.01 -11.80 -17.11
N PHE A 14 -4.18 -10.76 -17.14
CA PHE A 14 -4.27 -9.63 -16.23
C PHE A 14 -5.53 -8.82 -16.48
N ILE A 15 -6.35 -8.65 -15.44
CA ILE A 15 -7.60 -7.88 -15.53
C ILE A 15 -7.41 -6.60 -14.73
N TYR A 16 -7.36 -5.47 -15.41
CA TYR A 16 -7.25 -4.18 -14.74
C TYR A 16 -8.37 -3.27 -15.17
N CYS A 17 -8.71 -2.34 -14.30
CA CYS A 17 -9.44 -1.17 -14.71
C CYS A 17 -8.61 0.01 -14.25
N GLY A 18 -8.04 0.77 -15.19
CA GLY A 18 -7.38 2.04 -14.87
C GLY A 18 -8.33 3.10 -14.27
N CYS A 19 -9.52 2.69 -13.81
CA CYS A 19 -10.66 3.45 -13.33
C CYS A 19 -11.16 4.53 -14.28
N ASN A 20 -10.49 4.78 -15.41
CA ASN A 20 -10.41 6.11 -16.06
C ASN A 20 -10.40 7.24 -15.01
N GLY A 21 -9.77 6.97 -13.85
CA GLY A 21 -9.80 7.86 -12.72
C GLY A 21 -8.98 9.07 -13.09
N GLU A 22 -9.62 10.22 -13.27
CA GLU A 22 -8.87 11.45 -13.47
C GLU A 22 -8.02 11.73 -12.23
N THR A 23 -6.76 12.09 -12.45
CA THR A 23 -5.91 12.61 -11.38
C THR A 23 -6.59 13.83 -10.78
N ARG A 24 -6.88 13.78 -9.48
CA ARG A 24 -7.49 14.88 -8.74
C ARG A 24 -6.46 15.52 -7.84
N ARG A 25 -6.47 16.84 -7.81
CA ARG A 25 -5.69 17.61 -6.86
C ARG A 25 -6.43 17.70 -5.53
N ILE A 26 -5.85 17.15 -4.48
CA ILE A 26 -6.32 17.31 -3.10
C ILE A 26 -5.42 18.30 -2.36
N ASN A 27 -5.99 18.98 -1.37
CA ASN A 27 -5.25 19.79 -0.42
C ASN A 27 -5.50 19.21 0.97
N PHE A 28 -4.46 18.73 1.61
CA PHE A 28 -4.52 18.17 2.96
C PHE A 28 -3.47 18.84 3.83
N ASN A 29 -3.92 19.56 4.87
CA ASN A 29 -3.04 20.31 5.77
C ASN A 29 -2.02 21.22 5.05
N GLY A 30 -2.42 21.82 3.92
CA GLY A 30 -1.58 22.70 3.12
C GLY A 30 -0.71 21.98 2.08
N LEU A 31 -0.59 20.65 2.15
CA LEU A 31 0.08 19.83 1.14
C LEU A 31 -0.85 19.59 -0.04
N LYS A 32 -0.38 19.96 -1.23
CA LYS A 32 -1.12 19.75 -2.48
C LYS A 32 -0.63 18.48 -3.15
N LEU A 33 -1.50 17.47 -3.22
CA LEU A 33 -1.20 16.18 -3.83
C LEU A 33 -2.07 15.95 -5.05
N ASN A 34 -1.48 15.42 -6.10
CA ASN A 34 -2.16 14.82 -7.23
C ASN A 34 -2.37 13.35 -6.90
N VAL A 35 -3.63 12.93 -6.84
CA VAL A 35 -4.00 11.57 -6.48
C VAL A 35 -4.86 10.98 -7.57
N ARG A 36 -4.52 9.77 -8.00
CA ARG A 36 -5.27 9.03 -9.01
C ARG A 36 -5.74 7.69 -8.43
N PRO A 37 -7.06 7.43 -8.35
CA PRO A 37 -7.54 6.11 -7.97
C PRO A 37 -7.24 5.10 -9.08
N TYR A 38 -6.84 3.90 -8.68
CA TYR A 38 -6.55 2.78 -9.57
C TYR A 38 -7.13 1.50 -8.98
N ALA A 39 -7.51 0.55 -9.83
CA ALA A 39 -8.02 -0.74 -9.38
C ALA A 39 -7.55 -1.87 -10.29
N MET A 40 -7.22 -2.98 -9.66
CA MET A 40 -6.59 -4.11 -10.33
C MET A 40 -7.24 -5.41 -9.87
N GLY A 41 -7.51 -6.30 -10.82
CA GLY A 41 -8.07 -7.61 -10.57
C GLY A 41 -6.97 -8.66 -10.63
N TRP A 42 -6.71 -9.29 -9.49
CA TRP A 42 -5.84 -10.45 -9.42
C TRP A 42 -6.67 -11.71 -9.62
N THR A 43 -6.22 -12.59 -10.51
CA THR A 43 -6.92 -13.85 -10.79
C THR A 43 -5.95 -15.03 -10.68
N PRO A 44 -6.44 -16.25 -10.48
CA PRO A 44 -5.60 -17.45 -10.53
C PRO A 44 -4.89 -17.66 -11.88
N GLU A 45 -5.34 -17.02 -12.97
CA GLU A 45 -4.62 -17.05 -14.26
C GLU A 45 -3.31 -16.25 -14.19
N VAL A 46 -3.28 -15.16 -13.43
CA VAL A 46 -2.13 -14.26 -13.26
C VAL A 46 -1.23 -14.71 -12.12
N LEU A 47 -1.84 -15.05 -10.98
CA LEU A 47 -1.16 -15.49 -9.76
C LEU A 47 -1.72 -16.85 -9.35
N PRO A 48 -1.13 -17.97 -9.81
CA PRO A 48 -1.69 -19.32 -9.66
C PRO A 48 -1.89 -19.78 -8.22
N SER A 49 -1.27 -19.13 -7.24
CA SER A 49 -1.45 -19.43 -5.82
C SER A 49 -2.78 -18.94 -5.25
N LEU A 50 -3.50 -18.07 -5.96
CA LEU A 50 -4.82 -17.58 -5.56
C LEU A 50 -5.88 -18.68 -5.68
N GLN A 51 -6.72 -18.79 -4.64
CA GLN A 51 -7.90 -19.67 -4.66
C GLN A 51 -9.13 -19.01 -5.30
N GLU A 52 -9.18 -17.68 -5.31
CA GLU A 52 -10.25 -16.88 -5.87
C GLU A 52 -9.70 -15.58 -6.46
N SER A 53 -10.53 -14.81 -7.16
CA SER A 53 -10.11 -13.52 -7.72
C SER A 53 -10.20 -12.42 -6.67
N TRP A 54 -9.21 -11.54 -6.64
CA TRP A 54 -9.10 -10.42 -5.71
C TRP A 54 -9.20 -9.09 -6.43
N LEU A 55 -9.73 -8.09 -5.74
CA LEU A 55 -9.74 -6.70 -6.19
C LEU A 55 -8.79 -5.89 -5.32
N GLU A 56 -7.76 -5.35 -5.94
CA GLU A 56 -6.90 -4.35 -5.35
C GLU A 56 -7.42 -2.95 -5.70
N ILE A 57 -7.38 -2.06 -4.71
CA ILE A 57 -7.74 -0.64 -4.84
C ILE A 57 -6.56 0.19 -4.37
N CYS A 58 -6.01 0.99 -5.28
CA CYS A 58 -4.82 1.80 -5.03
C CYS A 58 -5.17 3.29 -5.12
N LEU A 59 -4.44 4.10 -4.36
CA LEU A 59 -4.36 5.55 -4.56
C LEU A 59 -2.93 5.86 -5.00
N LEU A 60 -2.77 6.26 -6.27
CA LEU A 60 -1.49 6.60 -6.84
C LEU A 60 -1.19 8.07 -6.59
N PHE A 61 0.05 8.38 -6.22
CA PHE A 61 0.54 9.73 -5.97
C PHE A 61 1.71 10.05 -6.88
N GLU A 62 1.86 11.32 -7.25
CA GLU A 62 3.07 11.77 -7.94
C GLU A 62 4.28 11.73 -7.01
N SER A 63 5.34 11.02 -7.40
CA SER A 63 6.50 10.77 -6.55
C SER A 63 7.22 12.06 -6.14
N ASP A 64 7.28 13.07 -7.00
CA ASP A 64 7.92 14.37 -6.73
C ASP A 64 7.25 15.15 -5.58
N GLN A 65 5.97 14.86 -5.33
CA GLN A 65 5.20 15.47 -4.26
C GLN A 65 5.46 14.80 -2.92
N ILE A 66 5.80 13.51 -2.93
CA ILE A 66 5.91 12.67 -1.72
C ILE A 66 7.36 12.43 -1.30
N VAL A 67 8.26 12.27 -2.26
CA VAL A 67 9.66 11.89 -2.01
C VAL A 67 10.54 13.12 -1.88
N LEU A 68 11.38 13.16 -0.83
CA LEU A 68 12.34 14.23 -0.57
C LEU A 68 13.58 14.08 -1.47
N ASN A 69 14.12 12.86 -1.58
CA ASN A 69 15.24 12.51 -2.44
C ASN A 69 14.94 11.17 -3.14
N TYR A 70 14.99 11.15 -4.46
CA TYR A 70 14.78 9.92 -5.25
C TYR A 70 15.84 8.85 -5.01
N GLN A 71 17.07 9.23 -4.65
CA GLN A 71 18.16 8.27 -4.40
C GLN A 71 17.92 7.46 -3.13
N ASP A 72 17.54 8.14 -2.04
CA ASP A 72 17.38 7.53 -0.73
C ASP A 72 15.92 7.18 -0.43
N ARG A 73 15.00 7.57 -1.33
CA ARG A 73 13.54 7.39 -1.23
C ARG A 73 12.89 7.89 0.07
N VAL A 74 13.58 8.76 0.80
CA VAL A 74 13.06 9.36 2.03
C VAL A 74 11.77 10.11 1.73
N ILE A 75 10.70 9.79 2.43
CA ILE A 75 9.40 10.43 2.25
C ILE A 75 9.38 11.77 3.00
N LYS A 76 8.84 12.82 2.40
CA LYS A 76 8.68 14.14 3.06
C LYS A 76 7.81 14.01 4.31
N GLN A 77 8.20 14.69 5.37
CA GLN A 77 7.54 14.55 6.68
C GLN A 77 6.05 14.92 6.64
N GLU A 78 5.67 15.93 5.87
CA GLU A 78 4.29 16.34 5.65
C GLU A 78 3.50 15.29 4.86
N ALA A 79 4.12 14.61 3.90
CA ALA A 79 3.49 13.55 3.11
C ALA A 79 3.29 12.28 3.93
N GLN A 80 4.25 11.91 4.78
CA GLN A 80 4.13 10.77 5.70
C GLN A 80 2.84 10.83 6.53
N ASN A 81 2.49 12.02 7.05
CA ASN A 81 1.25 12.22 7.81
C ASN A 81 -0.01 11.95 6.97
N VAL A 82 -0.01 12.40 5.71
CA VAL A 82 -1.17 12.21 4.81
C VAL A 82 -1.31 10.73 4.47
N ILE A 83 -0.20 10.07 4.11
CA ILE A 83 -0.15 8.65 3.80
C ILE A 83 -0.68 7.83 4.98
N LEU A 84 -0.15 8.05 6.18
CA LEU A 84 -0.60 7.33 7.37
C LEU A 84 -2.09 7.51 7.64
N ASN A 85 -2.61 8.74 7.55
CA ASN A 85 -4.03 8.98 7.74
C ASN A 85 -4.89 8.23 6.71
N LEU A 86 -4.47 8.21 5.45
CA LEU A 86 -5.15 7.47 4.39
C LEU A 86 -5.09 5.95 4.65
N MET A 87 -3.91 5.41 4.98
CA MET A 87 -3.76 4.00 5.33
C MET A 87 -4.64 3.62 6.53
N SER A 88 -4.70 4.47 7.56
CA SER A 88 -5.57 4.27 8.72
C SER A 88 -7.06 4.23 8.34
N ILE A 89 -7.50 5.10 7.43
CA ILE A 89 -8.88 5.08 6.90
C ILE A 89 -9.14 3.79 6.11
N PHE A 90 -8.21 3.40 5.24
CA PHE A 90 -8.33 2.18 4.44
C PHE A 90 -8.37 0.93 5.31
N SER A 91 -7.54 0.85 6.34
CA SER A 91 -7.50 -0.29 7.28
C SER A 91 -8.73 -0.37 8.20
N CYS A 92 -9.60 0.63 8.21
CA CYS A 92 -10.92 0.54 8.85
C CYS A 92 -12.00 0.04 7.88
N THR A 93 -11.74 0.07 6.57
CA THR A 93 -12.71 -0.25 5.51
C THR A 93 -12.44 -1.61 4.89
N PHE A 94 -11.17 -1.90 4.59
CA PHE A 94 -10.69 -3.14 4.00
C PHE A 94 -9.95 -3.92 5.09
N PHE A 95 -10.46 -5.09 5.41
CA PHE A 95 -9.97 -5.92 6.52
C PHE A 95 -9.51 -7.29 6.02
N GLU A 96 -9.71 -7.60 4.76
CA GLU A 96 -9.36 -8.88 4.16
C GLU A 96 -7.84 -9.07 4.08
N THR A 97 -7.08 -7.97 4.01
CA THR A 97 -5.62 -7.96 3.84
C THR A 97 -4.96 -6.85 4.66
N GLY A 98 -3.63 -6.77 4.63
CA GLY A 98 -2.89 -5.57 5.05
C GLY A 98 -3.11 -4.40 4.08
N ILE A 99 -2.86 -3.18 4.56
CA ILE A 99 -2.82 -1.96 3.74
C ILE A 99 -1.36 -1.58 3.54
N PHE A 100 -0.92 -1.55 2.29
CA PHE A 100 0.46 -1.24 1.93
C PHE A 100 0.60 0.20 1.41
N PHE A 101 1.77 0.76 1.65
CA PHE A 101 2.30 1.90 0.91
C PHE A 101 3.66 1.49 0.34
N THR A 102 3.78 1.61 -0.98
CA THR A 102 4.91 1.15 -1.79
C THR A 102 5.27 2.23 -2.81
N ASP A 103 6.37 2.05 -3.53
CA ASP A 103 6.62 2.76 -4.78
C ASP A 103 6.23 1.89 -5.98
N GLU A 104 6.39 2.47 -7.17
CA GLU A 104 6.07 1.82 -8.45
C GLU A 104 6.92 0.55 -8.70
N ILE A 105 8.14 0.48 -8.18
CA ILE A 105 9.02 -0.68 -8.37
C ILE A 105 8.55 -1.87 -7.54
N MET A 106 8.07 -1.61 -6.32
CA MET A 106 7.65 -2.65 -5.38
C MET A 106 6.14 -2.92 -5.41
N ASP A 107 5.41 -2.29 -6.33
CA ASP A 107 3.96 -2.42 -6.43
C ASP A 107 3.52 -3.87 -6.67
N GLY A 108 2.47 -4.31 -5.97
CA GLY A 108 1.98 -5.69 -6.01
C GLY A 108 2.87 -6.75 -5.32
N ILE A 109 4.19 -6.53 -5.18
CA ILE A 109 5.12 -7.55 -4.65
C ILE A 109 4.73 -8.05 -3.25
N PRO A 110 4.42 -7.20 -2.26
CA PRO A 110 4.02 -7.68 -0.93
C PRO A 110 2.76 -8.54 -0.97
N TRP A 111 1.79 -8.18 -1.82
CA TRP A 111 0.56 -8.93 -1.99
C TRP A 111 0.82 -10.31 -2.61
N GLU A 112 1.61 -10.37 -3.68
CA GLU A 112 2.02 -11.63 -4.30
C GLU A 112 2.72 -12.55 -3.29
N CYS A 113 3.62 -11.98 -2.46
CA CYS A 113 4.32 -12.70 -1.42
C CYS A 113 3.39 -13.23 -0.32
N LEU A 114 2.35 -12.47 0.06
CA LEU A 114 1.34 -12.93 1.02
C LEU A 114 0.54 -14.11 0.49
N MET A 115 0.28 -14.14 -0.81
CA MET A 115 -0.52 -15.16 -1.47
C MET A 115 0.30 -16.34 -1.97
N GLY A 116 1.62 -16.26 -1.99
CA GLY A 116 2.51 -17.25 -2.60
C GLY A 116 3.82 -17.45 -1.84
N GLU A 117 4.95 -17.35 -2.56
CA GLU A 117 6.28 -17.48 -1.98
C GLU A 117 6.72 -16.18 -1.29
N ARG A 118 7.21 -16.28 -0.06
CA ARG A 118 7.49 -15.12 0.81
C ARG A 118 8.89 -14.53 0.60
N VAL A 119 9.38 -14.45 -0.63
CA VAL A 119 10.77 -14.05 -0.92
C VAL A 119 10.99 -12.57 -0.62
N ASP A 120 10.11 -11.70 -1.09
CA ASP A 120 10.22 -10.24 -0.99
C ASP A 120 9.08 -9.63 -0.17
N LEU A 121 8.67 -10.33 0.89
CA LEU A 121 7.57 -9.91 1.77
C LEU A 121 7.72 -8.47 2.29
N TRP A 122 8.96 -8.01 2.49
CA TRP A 122 9.30 -6.68 3.02
C TRP A 122 9.41 -5.59 1.93
N ALA A 123 8.90 -5.82 0.72
CA ALA A 123 8.93 -4.87 -0.39
C ALA A 123 7.89 -3.73 -0.22
N PHE A 124 7.94 -3.02 0.90
CA PHE A 124 7.06 -1.88 1.19
C PHE A 124 7.74 -0.82 2.05
N ASP A 125 7.20 0.40 2.00
CA ASP A 125 7.64 1.51 2.85
C ASP A 125 6.84 1.54 4.16
N ALA A 126 5.55 1.21 4.08
CA ALA A 126 4.67 1.10 5.24
C ALA A 126 3.62 0.00 5.04
N GLU A 127 3.22 -0.62 6.13
CA GLU A 127 2.06 -1.51 6.19
C GLU A 127 1.26 -1.28 7.48
N ILE A 128 -0.06 -1.33 7.35
CA ILE A 128 -0.95 -1.57 8.50
C ILE A 128 -1.52 -2.97 8.35
N VAL A 129 -1.16 -3.84 9.28
CA VAL A 129 -1.53 -5.25 9.30
C VAL A 129 -2.44 -5.55 10.49
N ARG A 130 -3.35 -6.51 10.30
CA ARG A 130 -4.17 -7.05 11.37
C ARG A 130 -3.35 -7.89 12.33
N GLU A 131 -3.76 -7.92 13.59
CA GLU A 131 -3.04 -8.66 14.63
C GLU A 131 -2.90 -10.16 14.32
N ASP A 132 -3.89 -10.78 13.69
CA ASP A 132 -3.88 -12.20 13.34
C ASP A 132 -2.99 -12.55 12.14
N MET A 133 -2.46 -11.55 11.44
CA MET A 133 -1.52 -11.71 10.33
C MET A 133 -0.08 -11.38 10.73
N GLU A 134 0.16 -10.96 11.98
CA GLU A 134 1.48 -10.52 12.43
C GLU A 134 2.57 -11.59 12.33
N ASP A 135 2.21 -12.86 12.55
CA ASP A 135 3.15 -13.99 12.55
C ASP A 135 3.77 -14.23 11.17
N ILE A 136 3.17 -13.68 10.11
CA ILE A 136 3.71 -13.73 8.75
C ILE A 136 5.06 -12.99 8.68
N TYR A 137 5.25 -11.96 9.50
CA TYR A 137 6.41 -11.07 9.50
C TYR A 137 7.51 -11.54 10.47
N SER A 138 7.67 -12.86 10.59
CA SER A 138 8.68 -13.49 11.43
C SER A 138 9.62 -14.38 10.60
N PRO A 139 10.96 -14.21 10.69
CA PRO A 139 11.66 -13.25 11.54
C PRO A 139 11.55 -11.81 11.02
N MET A 140 11.66 -10.86 11.93
CA MET A 140 11.57 -9.43 11.61
C MET A 140 12.80 -8.94 10.85
N ASN A 141 12.59 -8.18 9.77
CA ASN A 141 13.67 -7.51 9.06
C ASN A 141 14.20 -6.32 9.90
N CYS A 142 15.52 -6.22 10.03
CA CYS A 142 16.17 -5.21 10.86
C CYS A 142 16.00 -3.78 10.35
N ASP A 143 15.64 -3.57 9.08
CA ASP A 143 15.37 -2.24 8.51
C ASP A 143 13.98 -1.72 8.87
N PHE A 144 13.13 -2.57 9.42
CA PHE A 144 11.77 -2.22 9.77
C PHE A 144 11.61 -1.96 11.27
N LEU A 145 10.57 -1.21 11.63
CA LEU A 145 10.10 -1.11 13.00
C LEU A 145 8.59 -1.36 13.03
N LYS A 146 8.18 -2.09 14.07
CA LYS A 146 6.83 -2.57 14.33
C LYS A 146 6.26 -1.86 15.56
N ILE A 147 5.08 -1.26 15.43
CA ILE A 147 4.36 -0.57 16.51
C ILE A 147 2.95 -1.17 16.61
N LYS A 148 2.55 -1.57 17.81
CA LYS A 148 1.17 -1.99 18.09
C LYS A 148 0.34 -0.81 18.60
N LYS A 149 -0.83 -0.59 18.01
CA LYS A 149 -1.78 0.42 18.45
C LYS A 149 -3.20 0.10 17.98
N ASP A 150 -4.20 0.28 18.83
CA ASP A 150 -5.63 0.11 18.51
C ASP A 150 -5.96 -1.22 17.80
N ASN A 151 -5.42 -2.34 18.30
CA ASN A 151 -5.53 -3.70 17.73
C ASN A 151 -5.03 -3.83 16.29
N LYS A 152 -4.17 -2.91 15.86
CA LYS A 152 -3.48 -2.95 14.59
C LYS A 152 -1.99 -2.97 14.84
N THR A 153 -1.27 -3.63 13.93
CA THR A 153 0.17 -3.54 13.86
C THR A 153 0.55 -2.63 12.70
N TYR A 154 1.40 -1.67 12.99
CA TYR A 154 1.98 -0.76 12.04
C TYR A 154 3.43 -1.17 11.82
N ILE A 155 3.83 -1.38 10.57
CA ILE A 155 5.17 -1.78 10.18
C ILE A 155 5.70 -0.73 9.21
N PHE A 156 6.89 -0.19 9.47
CA PHE A 156 7.47 0.82 8.58
C PHE A 156 8.94 0.58 8.34
N ASN A 157 9.40 0.94 7.14
CA ASN A 157 10.81 0.96 6.78
C ASN A 157 11.48 2.19 7.40
N LYS A 158 12.47 1.98 8.28
CA LYS A 158 13.18 3.06 8.98
C LYS A 158 14.03 3.94 8.07
N ASN A 159 14.35 3.45 6.87
CA ASN A 159 15.14 4.20 5.93
C ASN A 159 14.29 5.20 5.12
N THR A 160 12.98 4.95 4.97
CA THR A 160 12.09 5.80 4.16
C THR A 160 11.06 6.57 4.99
N MET A 161 10.65 6.04 6.15
CA MET A 161 9.62 6.60 7.03
C MET A 161 10.18 6.95 8.42
N ASN A 162 10.01 8.21 8.84
CA ASN A 162 10.44 8.72 10.14
C ASN A 162 9.24 9.18 10.97
N VAL A 163 8.29 8.26 11.20
CA VAL A 163 6.95 8.57 11.75
C VAL A 163 6.74 8.23 13.23
N TRP A 164 7.76 7.65 13.88
CA TRP A 164 7.65 7.00 15.19
C TRP A 164 7.11 7.93 16.28
N ASP A 165 7.55 9.19 16.30
CA ASP A 165 7.15 10.17 17.31
C ASP A 165 5.68 10.59 17.19
N LYS A 166 5.04 10.37 16.03
CA LYS A 166 3.69 10.88 15.74
C LYS A 166 2.58 9.86 16.00
N LEU A 167 2.90 8.56 15.97
CA LEU A 167 1.94 7.51 16.34
C LEU A 167 1.56 7.56 17.82
N ILE A 168 2.41 8.17 18.66
CA ILE A 168 2.15 8.43 20.09
C ILE A 168 1.04 9.48 20.27
N CYS A 169 0.80 10.35 19.27
CA CYS A 169 -0.10 11.50 19.36
C CYS A 169 -1.39 11.40 18.52
N LEU A 170 -1.51 10.38 17.67
CA LEU A 170 -2.78 10.02 17.01
C LEU A 170 -3.73 9.32 17.99
#